data_AF-A0A2A4U5C9-F1
#
_entry.id   AF-A0A2A4U5C9-F1
#
_cell.length_a   1.000
_cell.length_b   1.000
_cell.length_c   1.000
_cell.angle_alpha   90.00
_cell.angle_beta   90.00
_cell.angle_gamma   90.00
#
_symmetry.space_group_name_H-M   'P 1'
#
loop_
_entity.id
_entity.type
_entity.pdbx_description
1 polymer ?
#
loop_
_entity_poly.entity_id
_entity_poly.type
_entity_poly.pdbx_seq_one_letter_code
_entity_poly.pdbx_strand_id
1 'polypeptide(L)' 'MDNTIAGLFGILIFLAFVGGLAISIGSVPFMVIVAIIGVMAVYDFYESVRDERKAATDKASRLSES' A
#
# COMPACT_ATOMS: atom_id res chain seq x y z
N MET A 1 -9.93 -2.99 -14.28
CA MET A 1 -9.72 -2.95 -12.82
C MET A 1 -8.90 -1.72 -12.55
N ASP A 2 -9.39 -0.79 -11.74
CA ASP A 2 -8.60 0.38 -11.37
C ASP A 2 -7.32 -0.09 -10.68
N ASN A 3 -6.20 0.54 -11.04
CA ASN A 3 -4.87 0.21 -10.52
C ASN A 3 -4.86 0.24 -8.98
N THR A 4 -5.62 1.18 -8.40
CA THR A 4 -5.87 1.31 -6.96
C THR A 4 -6.57 0.10 -6.35
N ILE A 5 -7.56 -0.48 -7.03
CA ILE A 5 -8.30 -1.66 -6.54
C ILE A 5 -7.37 -2.88 -6.55
N ALA A 6 -6.60 -3.06 -7.63
CA ALA A 6 -5.62 -4.13 -7.72
C ALA A 6 -4.54 -4.01 -6.62
N GLY A 7 -4.02 -2.80 -6.38
CA GLY A 7 -3.06 -2.54 -5.31
C GLY A 7 -3.64 -2.80 -3.91
N LEU A 8 -4.90 -2.43 -3.66
CA LEU A 8 -5.58 -2.71 -2.39
C LEU A 8 -5.68 -4.21 -2.12
N PHE A 9 -6.12 -5.00 -3.10
CA PHE A 9 -6.15 -6.46 -2.96
C PHE A 9 -4.75 -7.05 -2.77
N GLY A 10 -3.74 -6.53 -3.47
CA GLY A 10 -2.35 -6.93 -3.30
C GLY A 10 -1.85 -6.75 -1.87
N ILE A 11 -2.12 -5.59 -1.26
CA ILE A 11 -1.76 -5.32 0.14
C ILE A 11 -2.52 -6.19 1.13
N LEU A 12 -3.82 -6.41 0.92
CA LEU A 12 -4.60 -7.26 1.81
C LEU A 12 -4.08 -8.70 1.81
N ILE A 13 -3.77 -9.24 0.62
CA ILE A 13 -3.18 -10.59 0.48
C ILE A 13 -1.78 -10.63 1.10
N PHE A 14 -0.95 -9.61 0.85
CA PHE A 14 0.38 -9.50 1.45
C PHE A 14 0.29 -9.51 2.97
N LEU A 15 -0.47 -8.60 3.59
CA LEU A 15 -0.63 -8.51 5.03
C LEU A 15 -1.19 -9.79 5.64
N ALA A 16 -2.16 -10.44 4.99
CA ALA A 16 -2.68 -11.73 5.41
C ALA A 16 -1.58 -12.82 5.41
N PHE A 17 -0.75 -12.85 4.36
CA PHE A 17 0.35 -13.80 4.24
C PHE A 17 1.43 -13.56 5.31
N VAL A 18 1.98 -12.34 5.41
CA VAL A 18 3.06 -12.07 6.37
C VAL A 18 2.54 -12.12 7.81
N GLY A 19 1.31 -11.70 8.06
CA GLY A 19 0.65 -11.83 9.37
C GLY A 19 0.44 -13.30 9.75
N GLY A 20 0.02 -14.14 8.80
CA GLY A 20 -0.07 -15.59 8.99
C GLY A 20 1.28 -16.22 9.32
N LEU A 21 2.35 -15.80 8.62
CA LEU A 21 3.71 -16.21 8.94
C LEU A 21 4.12 -15.77 10.35
N ALA A 22 3.75 -14.55 10.75
CA ALA A 22 4.09 -13.98 12.05
C ALA A 22 3.52 -14.82 13.20
N ILE A 23 2.26 -15.21 13.07
CA ILE A 23 1.56 -16.06 14.04
C ILE A 23 2.14 -17.47 14.03
N SER A 24 2.40 -18.03 12.84
CA SER A 24 2.93 -19.39 12.69
C SER A 24 4.30 -19.57 13.33
N ILE A 25 5.20 -18.59 13.18
CA ILE A 25 6.53 -18.62 13.79
C ILE A 25 6.46 -18.36 15.30
N GLY A 26 5.52 -17.51 15.76
CA GLY A 26 5.28 -17.26 17.18
C GLY A 26 6.43 -16.57 17.93
N SER A 27 7.46 -16.08 17.24
CA SER A 27 8.59 -15.40 17.86
C SER A 27 8.35 -13.89 17.93
N VAL A 28 8.58 -13.30 19.11
CA VAL A 28 8.44 -11.86 19.33
C VAL A 28 9.29 -11.02 18.37
N PRO A 29 10.56 -11.35 18.08
CA PRO A 29 11.36 -10.57 17.14
C PRO A 29 10.78 -10.55 15.73
N PHE A 30 10.27 -11.69 15.26
CA PHE A 30 9.69 -11.78 13.92
C PHE A 30 8.37 -11.02 13.82
N MET A 31 7.52 -11.09 14.85
CA MET A 31 6.27 -10.32 14.89
C MET A 31 6.53 -8.80 14.81
N VAL A 32 7.55 -8.29 15.50
CA VAL A 32 7.93 -6.87 15.44
C VAL A 32 8.36 -6.46 14.03
N ILE A 33 9.18 -7.29 13.37
CA ILE A 33 9.62 -7.03 12.00
C ILE A 33 8.42 -6.99 11.04
N VAL A 34 7.51 -7.96 11.14
CA VAL A 34 6.31 -8.01 10.31
C VAL A 34 5.41 -6.80 10.54
N ALA A 35 5.25 -6.34 11.78
CA ALA A 35 4.49 -5.14 12.08
C ALA A 35 5.09 -3.89 11.41
N ILE A 36 6.42 -3.72 11.48
CA ILE A 36 7.12 -2.59 10.85
C ILE A 36 6.94 -2.63 9.33
N ILE A 37 7.18 -3.79 8.72
CA ILE A 37 7.02 -3.98 7.26
C ILE A 37 5.57 -3.75 6.84
N GLY A 38 4.60 -4.21 7.63
CA GLY A 38 3.17 -3.99 7.37
C GLY A 38 2.80 -2.52 7.36
N VAL A 39 3.29 -1.74 8.33
CA VAL A 39 3.09 -0.28 8.36
C VAL A 39 3.74 0.39 7.16
N MET A 40 4.97 0.01 6.81
CA MET A 40 5.67 0.55 5.63
C MET A 40 4.92 0.25 4.34
N ALA A 41 4.42 -0.98 4.16
CA ALA A 41 3.68 -1.37 2.97
C ALA A 41 2.35 -0.59 2.82
N VAL A 42 1.63 -0.38 3.93
CA VAL A 42 0.40 0.43 3.94
C VAL A 42 0.71 1.89 3.62
N TYR A 43 1.80 2.43 4.18
CA TYR A 43 2.21 3.81 3.93
C TYR A 43 2.64 4.04 2.48
N ASP A 44 3.44 3.13 1.92
CA ASP A 44 3.88 3.18 0.51
C ASP A 44 2.70 3.19 -0.46
N PHE A 45 1.68 2.35 -0.21
CA PHE A 45 0.46 2.38 -1.02
C PHE A 45 -0.37 3.64 -0.84
N TYR A 46 -0.46 4.17 0.38
CA TYR A 46 -1.11 5.45 0.61
C TYR A 46 -0.43 6.58 -0.18
N GLU A 47 0.91 6.62 -0.17
CA GLU A 47 1.70 7.59 -0.93
C GLU A 47 1.49 7.42 -2.43
N SER A 48 1.58 6.19 -2.94
CA SER A 48 1.33 5.88 -4.36
C SER A 48 -0.05 6.35 -4.83
N VAL A 49 -1.12 6.06 -4.08
CA VAL A 49 -2.49 6.48 -4.43
C VAL A 49 -2.65 8.00 -4.34
N ARG A 50 -2.01 8.64 -3.36
CA ARG A 50 -2.04 10.10 -3.22
C ARG A 50 -1.37 10.78 -4.40
N ASP A 51 -0.23 10.27 -4.84
CA ASP A 51 0.54 10.86 -5.93
C ASP A 51 -0.14 10.64 -7.28
N GLU A 52 -0.78 9.50 -7.51
CA GLU A 52 -1.65 9.29 -8.68
C GLU A 52 -2.78 10.34 -8.74
N ARG A 53 -3.42 10.66 -7.61
CA ARG A 53 -4.48 11.68 -7.54
C ARG A 53 -3.96 13.09 -7.81
N LYS A 54 -2.78 13.44 -7.30
CA LYS A 54 -2.15 14.74 -7.59
C LYS A 54 -1.80 14.87 -9.06
N ALA A 55 -1.18 13.84 -9.64
CA ALA A 55 -0.83 13.82 -11.06
C ALA A 55 -2.06 13.96 -11.97
N ALA A 56 -3.18 13.33 -11.60
CA ALA A 56 -4.45 13.50 -12.31
C ALA A 56 -5.00 14.93 -12.22
N THR A 57 -4.87 15.58 -11.06
CA THR A 57 -5.31 16.96 -10.83
C THR A 57 -4.47 17.97 -11.61
N ASP A 58 -3.14 17.82 -11.60
CA ASP A 58 -2.22 18.67 -12.36
C ASP A 58 -2.47 18.57 -13.87
N LYS A 59 -2.69 17.34 -14.38
CA LYS A 59 -3.01 17.14 -15.80
C LYS A 59 -4.32 17.82 -16.21
N ALA A 60 -5.34 17.79 -15.34
CA ALA A 60 -6.61 18.46 -15.59
C ALA A 60 -6.47 20.00 -15.60
N SER A 61 -5.63 20.57 -14.72
CA SER A 61 -5.37 22.02 -14.70
C SER A 61 -4.71 22.53 -15.98
N ARG A 62 -3.71 21.80 -16.51
CA ARG A 62 -2.99 22.17 -17.74
C ARG A 62 -3.83 22.13 -19.01
N LEU A 63 -4.84 21.27 -19.06
CA LEU A 63 -5.78 21.17 -20.19
C LEU A 63 -6.83 22.28 -20.18
N SER A 64 -7.06 22.95 -19.04
CA SER A 64 -7.96 24.10 -18.94
C SER A 64 -7.30 25.41 -19.35
N GLU A 65 -5.97 25.48 -19.39
CA GLU A 65 -5.19 26.65 -19.82
C GLU A 65 -4.82 26.63 -21.32
N SER A 66 -5.10 25.53 -22.03
CA SER A 66 -4.85 25.36 -23.47
C SER A 66 -6.13 25.50 -24.30
#